data_AF-A0A533XII1-F1
#
_entry.id   AF-A0A533XII1-F1
#
_cell.length_a   1.000
_cell.length_b   1.000
_cell.length_c   1.000
_cell.angle_alpha   90.00
_cell.angle_beta   90.00
_cell.angle_gamma   90.00
#
_symmetry.space_group_name_H-M   'P 1'
#
loop_
_entity.id
_entity.type
_entity.pdbx_description
1 polymer ?
#
loop_
_entity_poly.entity_id
_entity_poly.type
_entity_poly.pdbx_seq_one_letter_code
_entity_poly.pdbx_strand_id
1 'polypeptide(L)'
;MGRLDLRKIFSVEFPIIAPVVVKPLPGSPGYAGDLEMVIAAAVKDAKLLDEGGVDGLSFENLGDTPFFKDVAPPETIASLGRVIGEVKQVSSLPIGVNVLRNCASASLALSYAHGGRWIRVNVLTEAYVTDQGIIEGIAAELMRYRRMLGAEGVGVFADVHVKHAAPLVERPIRESALDMVERGMADALIVTGPRTGSPPSAEDLKALKGLKEVLIGSG
;
A
#
# COMPACT_ATOMS: atom_id res chain seq x y z
N MET A 1 -7.68 21.90 5.48
CA MET A 1 -6.93 20.93 4.68
C MET A 1 -7.95 20.05 3.97
N GLY A 2 -8.00 20.06 2.63
CA GLY A 2 -9.09 19.45 1.87
C GLY A 2 -9.13 17.94 2.04
N ARG A 3 -10.32 17.40 2.27
CA ARG A 3 -10.57 15.95 2.35
C ARG A 3 -10.19 15.31 1.01
N LEU A 4 -9.27 14.33 1.02
CA LEU A 4 -9.06 13.45 -0.12
C LEU A 4 -10.38 12.70 -0.36
N ASP A 5 -10.86 12.72 -1.60
CA ASP A 5 -12.08 12.05 -2.02
C ASP A 5 -11.66 10.91 -2.96
N LEU A 6 -12.01 9.67 -2.63
CA LEU A 6 -11.65 8.50 -3.44
C LEU A 6 -12.14 8.63 -4.88
N ARG A 7 -13.26 9.34 -5.12
CA ARG A 7 -13.77 9.63 -6.47
C ARG A 7 -12.82 10.49 -7.29
N LYS A 8 -11.97 11.31 -6.66
CA LYS A 8 -10.92 12.08 -7.36
C LYS A 8 -9.72 11.23 -7.77
N ILE A 9 -9.60 10.01 -7.22
CA ILE A 9 -8.56 9.06 -7.60
C ILE A 9 -9.14 8.08 -8.62
N PHE A 10 -10.25 7.44 -8.30
CA PHE A 10 -10.78 6.28 -9.02
C PHE A 10 -11.97 6.60 -9.93
N SER A 11 -12.53 7.81 -9.89
CA SER A 11 -13.72 8.22 -10.64
C SER A 11 -15.02 7.46 -10.31
N VAL A 12 -14.98 6.54 -9.34
CA VAL A 12 -16.13 5.76 -8.86
C VAL A 12 -16.27 5.85 -7.34
N GLU A 13 -17.45 5.54 -6.82
CA GLU A 13 -17.75 5.57 -5.38
C GLU A 13 -17.17 4.37 -4.63
N PHE A 14 -17.21 3.18 -5.24
CA PHE A 14 -16.74 1.92 -4.65
C PHE A 14 -15.67 1.29 -5.55
N PRO A 15 -14.40 1.74 -5.44
CA PRO A 15 -13.36 1.29 -6.34
C PRO A 15 -12.92 -0.15 -6.04
N ILE A 16 -12.71 -0.92 -7.11
CA ILE A 16 -12.02 -2.22 -7.10
C ILE A 16 -10.55 -1.96 -7.41
N ILE A 17 -9.69 -2.18 -6.41
CA ILE A 17 -8.23 -2.01 -6.56
C ILE A 17 -7.59 -3.39 -6.61
N ALA A 18 -6.89 -3.70 -7.70
CA ALA A 18 -6.20 -4.97 -7.85
C ALA A 18 -4.69 -4.84 -7.64
N PRO A 19 -4.05 -5.79 -6.94
CA PRO A 19 -2.61 -5.79 -6.78
C PRO A 19 -1.92 -6.28 -8.06
N VAL A 20 -0.88 -5.56 -8.50
CA VAL A 20 0.15 -6.08 -9.40
C VAL A 20 1.28 -6.59 -8.50
N VAL A 21 1.23 -7.89 -8.19
CA VAL A 21 2.28 -8.55 -7.39
C VAL A 21 3.47 -8.80 -8.28
N VAL A 22 4.54 -8.01 -8.09
CA VAL A 22 5.74 -8.20 -8.90
C VAL A 22 6.45 -9.50 -8.51
N LYS A 23 7.00 -10.18 -9.52
CA LYS A 23 7.91 -11.30 -9.31
C LYS A 23 9.16 -10.83 -8.53
N PRO A 24 9.90 -11.76 -7.91
CA PRO A 24 11.09 -11.40 -7.13
C PRO A 24 12.01 -10.44 -7.90
N LEU A 25 12.40 -9.34 -7.27
CA LEU A 25 13.26 -8.30 -7.82
C LEU A 25 14.73 -8.55 -7.48
N PRO A 26 15.69 -7.91 -8.17
CA PRO A 26 17.09 -7.89 -7.75
C PRO A 26 17.25 -7.62 -6.25
N GLY A 27 18.07 -8.44 -5.59
CA GLY A 27 18.25 -8.44 -4.14
C GLY A 27 17.38 -9.47 -3.39
N SER A 28 16.25 -9.89 -3.97
CA SER A 28 15.42 -10.95 -3.38
C SER A 28 16.07 -12.33 -3.56
N PRO A 29 15.99 -13.23 -2.55
CA PRO A 29 16.44 -14.62 -2.69
C PRO A 29 15.76 -15.39 -3.83
N GLY A 30 14.55 -14.99 -4.21
CA GLY A 30 13.79 -15.62 -5.30
C GLY A 30 14.10 -15.08 -6.69
N TYR A 31 15.01 -14.11 -6.82
CA TYR A 31 15.28 -13.47 -8.12
C TYR A 31 16.00 -14.43 -9.08
N ALA A 32 15.39 -14.65 -10.24
CA ALA A 32 15.90 -15.57 -11.26
C ALA A 32 16.96 -14.96 -12.19
N GLY A 33 17.41 -13.72 -11.95
CA GLY A 33 18.45 -13.06 -12.74
C GLY A 33 17.95 -12.31 -13.98
N ASP A 34 16.65 -12.26 -14.22
CA ASP A 34 16.05 -11.63 -15.41
C ASP A 34 14.96 -10.61 -15.03
N LEU A 35 15.32 -9.33 -15.05
CA LEU A 35 14.39 -8.23 -14.76
C LEU A 35 13.39 -8.01 -15.89
N GLU A 36 13.75 -8.29 -17.14
CA GLU A 36 12.85 -8.14 -18.28
C GLU A 36 11.69 -9.14 -18.21
N MET A 37 11.95 -10.35 -17.70
CA MET A 37 10.90 -11.33 -17.40
C MET A 37 9.94 -10.83 -16.31
N VAL A 38 10.46 -10.18 -15.25
CA VAL A 38 9.63 -9.57 -14.19
C VAL A 38 8.74 -8.46 -14.76
N ILE A 39 9.32 -7.59 -15.59
CA ILE A 39 8.60 -6.50 -16.28
C ILE A 39 7.50 -7.07 -17.17
N ALA A 40 7.84 -8.05 -18.02
CA ALA A 40 6.88 -8.66 -18.95
C ALA A 40 5.71 -9.31 -18.21
N ALA A 41 5.97 -9.98 -17.07
CA ALA A 41 4.92 -10.54 -16.22
C ALA A 41 4.02 -9.44 -15.64
N ALA A 42 4.58 -8.38 -15.07
CA ALA A 42 3.80 -7.28 -14.50
C ALA A 42 2.96 -6.53 -15.55
N VAL A 43 3.52 -6.31 -16.75
CA VAL A 43 2.81 -5.71 -17.89
C VAL A 43 1.65 -6.60 -18.34
N LYS A 44 1.86 -7.92 -18.40
CA LYS A 44 0.81 -8.88 -18.73
C LYS A 44 -0.31 -8.86 -17.69
N ASP A 45 0.03 -8.93 -16.40
CA ASP A 45 -0.95 -8.92 -15.31
C ASP A 45 -1.75 -7.61 -15.30
N ALA A 46 -1.08 -6.46 -15.47
CA ALA A 46 -1.76 -5.17 -15.52
C ALA A 46 -2.77 -5.06 -16.67
N LYS A 47 -2.43 -5.57 -17.88
CA LYS A 47 -3.37 -5.61 -19.01
C LYS A 47 -4.61 -6.45 -18.71
N LEU A 48 -4.41 -7.64 -18.13
CA LEU A 48 -5.51 -8.52 -17.75
C LEU A 48 -6.41 -7.91 -16.68
N LEU A 49 -5.82 -7.18 -15.72
CA LEU A 49 -6.57 -6.46 -14.69
C LEU A 49 -7.38 -5.29 -15.27
N ASP A 50 -6.78 -4.52 -16.19
CA ASP A 50 -7.44 -3.43 -16.90
C ASP A 50 -8.63 -3.96 -17.74
N GLU A 51 -8.42 -5.03 -18.52
CA GLU A 51 -9.47 -5.74 -19.25
C GLU A 51 -10.56 -6.33 -18.32
N GLY A 52 -10.18 -6.68 -17.09
CA GLY A 52 -11.08 -7.14 -16.03
C GLY A 52 -11.94 -6.04 -15.40
N GLY A 53 -11.70 -4.77 -15.73
CA GLY A 53 -12.51 -3.63 -15.29
C GLY A 53 -12.24 -3.18 -13.86
N VAL A 54 -11.00 -3.33 -13.36
CA VAL A 54 -10.61 -2.77 -12.06
C VAL A 54 -10.43 -1.27 -12.16
N ASP A 55 -10.64 -0.54 -11.07
CA ASP A 55 -10.58 0.93 -11.04
C ASP A 55 -9.19 1.48 -10.73
N GLY A 56 -8.27 0.62 -10.26
CA GLY A 56 -6.90 1.01 -9.97
C GLY A 56 -5.96 -0.16 -9.70
N LEU A 57 -4.66 0.11 -9.80
CA LEU A 57 -3.59 -0.87 -9.62
C LEU A 57 -2.76 -0.54 -8.37
N SER A 58 -2.46 -1.54 -7.56
CA SER A 58 -1.52 -1.41 -6.42
C SER A 58 -0.28 -2.24 -6.67
N PHE A 59 0.87 -1.60 -6.86
CA PHE A 59 2.14 -2.30 -7.04
C PHE A 59 2.68 -2.77 -5.69
N GLU A 60 2.93 -4.08 -5.57
CA GLU A 60 3.42 -4.68 -4.34
C GLU A 60 4.61 -5.61 -4.64
N ASN A 61 5.71 -5.48 -3.88
CA ASN A 61 6.86 -6.37 -3.98
C ASN A 61 6.69 -7.66 -3.14
N LEU A 62 5.49 -8.21 -3.10
CA LEU A 62 5.18 -9.41 -2.33
C LEU A 62 6.02 -10.64 -2.77
N GLY A 63 6.51 -10.64 -4.02
CA GLY A 63 7.48 -11.63 -4.52
C GLY A 63 8.85 -11.59 -3.83
N ASP A 64 9.20 -10.53 -3.11
CA ASP A 64 10.51 -10.36 -2.44
C ASP A 64 10.62 -11.04 -1.08
N THR A 65 9.80 -12.06 -0.80
CA THR A 65 9.87 -12.76 0.49
C THR A 65 11.27 -13.37 0.72
N PRO A 66 11.91 -13.17 1.89
CA PRO A 66 11.45 -12.42 3.08
C PRO A 66 11.68 -10.91 2.96
N PHE A 67 10.79 -10.12 3.59
CA PHE A 67 10.82 -8.66 3.49
C PHE A 67 11.69 -7.98 4.55
N PHE A 68 12.28 -6.84 4.18
CA PHE A 68 12.80 -5.87 5.13
C PHE A 68 11.65 -5.19 5.89
N LYS A 69 11.89 -4.85 7.15
CA LYS A 69 10.85 -4.28 8.03
C LYS A 69 10.39 -2.88 7.57
N ASP A 70 11.33 -1.97 7.27
CA ASP A 70 11.05 -0.54 7.03
C ASP A 70 11.99 0.16 6.01
N VAL A 71 13.11 -0.46 5.64
CA VAL A 71 14.05 0.08 4.64
C VAL A 71 14.36 -0.97 3.57
N ALA A 72 13.85 -0.75 2.37
CA ALA A 72 14.18 -1.57 1.20
C ALA A 72 15.54 -1.16 0.60
N PRO A 73 16.34 -2.12 0.09
CA PRO A 73 17.57 -1.83 -0.62
C PRO A 73 17.37 -0.98 -1.89
N PRO A 74 18.37 -0.21 -2.32
CA PRO A 74 18.29 0.63 -3.53
C PRO A 74 17.91 -0.15 -4.80
N GLU A 75 18.42 -1.36 -4.97
CA GLU A 75 18.14 -2.23 -6.11
C GLU A 75 16.67 -2.62 -6.18
N THR A 76 16.03 -2.92 -5.05
CA THR A 76 14.59 -3.18 -4.97
C THR A 76 13.78 -1.96 -5.43
N ILE A 77 14.13 -0.78 -4.93
CA ILE A 77 13.44 0.47 -5.27
C ILE A 77 13.62 0.80 -6.76
N ALA A 78 14.84 0.71 -7.28
CA ALA A 78 15.13 1.00 -8.68
C ALA A 78 14.40 0.03 -9.63
N SER A 79 14.42 -1.27 -9.32
CA SER A 79 13.74 -2.28 -10.13
C SER A 79 12.22 -2.15 -10.09
N LEU A 80 11.64 -1.88 -8.91
CA LEU A 80 10.20 -1.64 -8.81
C LEU A 80 9.78 -0.37 -9.57
N GLY A 81 10.57 0.70 -9.49
CA GLY A 81 10.35 1.91 -10.30
C GLY A 81 10.37 1.62 -11.80
N ARG A 82 11.31 0.79 -12.27
CA ARG A 82 11.34 0.35 -13.66
C ARG A 82 10.06 -0.39 -14.05
N VAL A 83 9.60 -1.35 -13.23
CA VAL A 83 8.35 -2.09 -13.48
C VAL A 83 7.16 -1.15 -13.58
N ILE A 84 7.01 -0.22 -12.62
CA ILE A 84 5.91 0.76 -12.61
C ILE A 84 5.95 1.62 -13.90
N GLY A 85 7.14 2.09 -14.29
CA GLY A 85 7.32 2.90 -15.50
C GLY A 85 6.84 2.21 -16.78
N GLU A 86 7.11 0.92 -16.92
CA GLU A 86 6.70 0.12 -18.09
C GLU A 86 5.21 -0.20 -18.09
N VAL A 87 4.64 -0.57 -16.94
CA VAL A 87 3.18 -0.81 -16.83
C VAL A 87 2.38 0.45 -17.15
N LYS A 88 2.86 1.63 -16.75
CA LYS A 88 2.22 2.91 -17.09
C LYS A 88 2.18 3.22 -18.59
N GLN A 89 3.00 2.58 -19.42
CA GLN A 89 2.92 2.74 -20.87
C GLN A 89 1.72 2.00 -21.47
N VAL A 90 1.17 1.02 -20.76
CA VAL A 90 0.12 0.14 -21.27
C VAL A 90 -1.22 0.25 -20.55
N SER A 91 -1.27 0.90 -19.38
CA SER A 91 -2.51 1.13 -18.63
C SER A 91 -2.62 2.59 -18.19
N SER A 92 -3.85 3.11 -18.27
CA SER A 92 -4.20 4.47 -17.83
C SER A 92 -4.81 4.50 -16.44
N LEU A 93 -4.96 3.33 -15.81
CA LEU A 93 -5.54 3.22 -14.48
C LEU A 93 -4.72 4.01 -13.45
N PRO A 94 -5.38 4.65 -12.48
CA PRO A 94 -4.72 5.17 -11.30
C PRO A 94 -3.85 4.10 -10.65
N ILE A 95 -2.66 4.48 -10.19
CA ILE A 95 -1.72 3.54 -9.54
C ILE A 95 -1.40 3.97 -8.11
N GLY A 96 -1.17 2.99 -7.25
CA GLY A 96 -0.56 3.16 -5.94
C GLY A 96 0.57 2.19 -5.71
N VAL A 97 1.35 2.44 -4.65
CA VAL A 97 2.57 1.69 -4.35
C VAL A 97 2.55 1.21 -2.90
N ASN A 98 2.97 -0.04 -2.70
CA ASN A 98 3.22 -0.65 -1.40
C ASN A 98 4.56 -1.40 -1.43
N VAL A 99 5.62 -0.75 -0.95
CA VAL A 99 6.91 -1.42 -0.74
C VAL A 99 6.88 -2.09 0.63
N LEU A 100 6.71 -3.41 0.64
CA LEU A 100 6.65 -4.21 1.85
C LEU A 100 8.01 -4.24 2.58
N ARG A 101 8.01 -4.35 3.91
CA ARG A 101 6.82 -4.44 4.78
C ARG A 101 6.26 -3.07 5.20
N ASN A 102 7.07 -2.11 5.59
CA ASN A 102 6.62 -0.75 5.96
C ASN A 102 7.52 0.33 5.38
N CYS A 103 8.01 0.14 4.14
CA CYS A 103 8.89 1.10 3.47
C CYS A 103 8.10 2.27 2.88
N ALA A 104 7.35 2.99 3.72
CA ALA A 104 6.39 4.02 3.33
C ALA A 104 7.04 5.18 2.57
N SER A 105 8.23 5.62 2.99
CA SER A 105 8.98 6.68 2.31
C SER A 105 9.41 6.25 0.89
N ALA A 106 9.85 5.00 0.71
CA ALA A 106 10.16 4.49 -0.62
C ALA A 106 8.91 4.39 -1.51
N SER A 107 7.80 3.93 -0.92
CA SER A 107 6.49 3.88 -1.60
C SER A 107 6.05 5.27 -2.06
N LEU A 108 6.21 6.28 -1.20
CA LEU A 108 5.87 7.67 -1.52
C LEU A 108 6.76 8.24 -2.63
N ALA A 109 8.08 7.98 -2.56
CA ALA A 109 9.02 8.42 -3.57
C ALA A 109 8.71 7.81 -4.95
N LEU A 110 8.44 6.51 -5.00
CA LEU A 110 8.06 5.81 -6.23
C LEU A 110 6.72 6.32 -6.77
N SER A 111 5.71 6.47 -5.90
CA SER A 111 4.41 7.02 -6.29
C SER A 111 4.57 8.42 -6.86
N TYR A 112 5.32 9.32 -6.21
CA TYR A 112 5.60 10.65 -6.73
C TYR A 112 6.34 10.62 -8.08
N ALA A 113 7.45 9.87 -8.17
CA ALA A 113 8.29 9.81 -9.37
C ALA A 113 7.56 9.25 -10.60
N HIS A 114 6.63 8.33 -10.37
CA HIS A 114 5.84 7.70 -11.43
C HIS A 114 4.41 8.24 -11.51
N GLY A 115 4.08 9.37 -10.89
CA GLY A 115 2.74 9.98 -10.99
C GLY A 115 1.61 9.09 -10.45
N GLY A 116 1.91 8.23 -9.48
CA GLY A 116 0.93 7.53 -8.67
C GLY A 116 0.09 8.46 -7.81
N ARG A 117 -1.02 7.92 -7.32
CA ARG A 117 -2.11 8.69 -6.71
C ARG A 117 -2.32 8.34 -5.23
N TRP A 118 -1.77 7.21 -4.79
CA TRP A 118 -1.74 6.83 -3.38
C TRP A 118 -0.53 5.95 -3.06
N ILE A 119 -0.33 5.72 -1.77
CA ILE A 119 0.49 4.67 -1.22
C ILE A 119 -0.31 3.89 -0.20
N ARG A 120 0.06 2.63 0.00
CA ARG A 120 -0.40 1.84 1.13
C ARG A 120 0.69 1.82 2.20
N VAL A 121 0.30 1.99 3.46
CA VAL A 121 1.19 1.95 4.62
C VAL A 121 0.66 0.93 5.59
N ASN A 122 1.42 -0.13 5.82
CA ASN A 122 0.98 -1.19 6.71
C ASN A 122 0.97 -0.71 8.17
N VAL A 123 2.02 -0.04 8.65
CA VAL A 123 2.08 0.48 10.03
C VAL A 123 2.31 1.99 9.98
N LEU A 124 1.22 2.75 9.93
CA LEU A 124 1.29 4.22 9.95
C LEU A 124 1.45 4.76 11.38
N THR A 125 0.71 4.19 12.32
CA THR A 125 0.71 4.53 13.75
C THR A 125 0.83 3.27 14.60
N GLU A 126 1.10 3.46 15.91
CA GLU A 126 1.30 2.39 16.88
C GLU A 126 2.56 1.55 16.61
N ALA A 127 2.75 0.48 17.39
CA ALA A 127 3.78 -0.51 17.17
C ALA A 127 3.11 -1.86 16.97
N TYR A 128 3.59 -2.64 16.01
CA TYR A 128 3.06 -3.95 15.67
C TYR A 128 4.17 -5.00 15.79
N VAL A 129 3.80 -6.17 16.30
CA VAL A 129 4.65 -7.37 16.27
C VAL A 129 4.32 -8.15 15.00
N THR A 130 5.34 -8.41 14.19
CA THR A 130 5.25 -9.09 12.89
C THR A 130 6.27 -10.23 12.79
N ASP A 131 6.28 -10.93 11.65
CA ASP A 131 7.31 -11.91 11.31
C ASP A 131 8.71 -11.28 11.08
N GLN A 132 8.80 -9.95 10.97
CA GLN A 132 10.05 -9.17 10.92
C GLN A 132 10.43 -8.54 12.27
N GLY A 133 9.72 -8.87 13.36
CA GLY A 133 9.92 -8.27 14.68
C GLY A 133 8.98 -7.09 14.95
N ILE A 134 9.44 -6.09 15.71
CA ILE A 134 8.64 -4.91 16.01
C ILE A 134 8.79 -3.89 14.88
N ILE A 135 7.65 -3.44 14.36
CA ILE A 135 7.56 -2.32 13.41
C ILE A 135 6.83 -1.16 14.08
N GLU A 136 7.44 0.01 14.06
CA GLU A 136 6.91 1.24 14.64
C GLU A 136 6.29 2.13 13.55
N GLY A 137 5.24 2.86 13.92
CA GLY A 137 4.55 3.80 13.03
C GLY A 137 5.45 4.95 12.57
N ILE A 138 5.29 5.34 11.30
CA ILE A 138 6.13 6.32 10.60
C ILE A 138 5.37 7.60 10.22
N ALA A 139 4.19 7.85 10.79
CA ALA A 139 3.33 8.97 10.39
C ALA A 139 4.04 10.32 10.38
N ALA A 140 4.84 10.61 11.42
CA ALA A 140 5.45 11.92 11.58
C ALA A 140 6.50 12.19 10.49
N GLU A 141 7.36 11.22 10.22
CA GLU A 141 8.40 11.24 9.19
C GLU A 141 7.75 11.27 7.80
N LEU A 142 6.79 10.39 7.56
CA LEU A 142 6.10 10.26 6.27
C LEU A 142 5.37 11.54 5.88
N MET A 143 4.62 12.16 6.81
CA MET A 143 3.87 13.38 6.49
C MET A 143 4.78 14.56 6.20
N ARG A 144 5.92 14.68 6.89
CA ARG A 144 6.94 15.70 6.60
C ARG A 144 7.62 15.43 5.27
N TYR A 145 7.96 14.18 4.97
CA TYR A 145 8.55 13.79 3.70
C TYR A 145 7.60 14.04 2.53
N ARG A 146 6.30 13.73 2.68
CA ARG A 146 5.23 14.07 1.73
C ARG A 146 5.18 15.55 1.41
N ARG A 147 5.19 16.40 2.45
CA ARG A 147 5.22 17.86 2.28
C ARG A 147 6.51 18.32 1.61
N MET A 148 7.65 17.77 2.00
CA MET A 148 8.97 18.12 1.43
C MET A 148 9.05 17.82 -0.07
N LEU A 149 8.47 16.70 -0.51
CA LEU A 149 8.42 16.31 -1.93
C LEU A 149 7.39 17.11 -2.75
N GLY A 150 6.49 17.86 -2.13
CA GLY A 150 5.32 18.42 -2.83
C GLY A 150 4.33 17.33 -3.26
N ALA A 151 4.29 16.21 -2.53
CA ALA A 151 3.51 15.01 -2.86
C ALA A 151 2.17 14.95 -2.10
N GLU A 152 1.60 16.08 -1.68
CA GLU A 152 0.31 16.11 -0.96
C GLU A 152 -0.88 15.64 -1.80
N GLY A 153 -0.71 15.56 -3.13
CA GLY A 153 -1.66 14.91 -4.03
C GLY A 153 -1.64 13.38 -3.98
N VAL A 154 -0.66 12.77 -3.31
CA VAL A 154 -0.56 11.32 -3.10
C VAL A 154 -1.25 10.96 -1.78
N GLY A 155 -2.35 10.20 -1.86
CA GLY A 155 -3.09 9.74 -0.69
C GLY A 155 -2.31 8.72 0.14
N VAL A 156 -2.42 8.80 1.47
CA VAL A 156 -1.84 7.79 2.38
C VAL A 156 -2.96 6.87 2.87
N PHE A 157 -3.00 5.64 2.35
CA PHE A 157 -3.98 4.63 2.76
C PHE A 157 -3.34 3.71 3.79
N ALA A 158 -3.93 3.64 4.98
CA ALA A 158 -3.28 3.00 6.13
C ALA A 158 -4.05 1.76 6.58
N ASP A 159 -3.33 0.66 6.79
CA ASP A 159 -3.94 -0.58 7.29
C ASP A 159 -4.28 -0.45 8.78
N VAL A 160 -5.54 -0.71 9.13
CA VAL A 160 -5.99 -0.86 10.53
C VAL A 160 -5.96 -2.34 10.87
N HIS A 161 -5.33 -2.69 12.00
CA HIS A 161 -5.17 -4.08 12.46
C HIS A 161 -4.57 -4.96 11.34
N VAL A 162 -3.36 -4.60 10.96
CA VAL A 162 -2.59 -5.12 9.82
C VAL A 162 -2.59 -6.65 9.76
N LYS A 163 -2.87 -7.20 8.56
CA LYS A 163 -2.72 -8.64 8.29
C LYS A 163 -1.32 -9.15 8.68
N HIS A 164 -1.23 -10.39 9.17
CA HIS A 164 0.04 -11.02 9.61
C HIS A 164 0.81 -10.20 10.64
N ALA A 165 0.11 -9.47 11.50
CA ALA A 165 0.67 -8.72 12.60
C ALA A 165 -0.38 -8.57 13.72
N ALA A 166 0.08 -8.23 14.90
CA ALA A 166 -0.77 -7.83 16.01
C ALA A 166 -0.22 -6.52 16.61
N PRO A 167 -1.09 -5.60 17.07
CA PRO A 167 -0.62 -4.43 17.80
C PRO A 167 0.14 -4.90 19.06
N LEU A 168 1.23 -4.22 19.38
CA LEU A 168 2.05 -4.54 20.56
C LEU A 168 1.25 -4.43 21.86
N VAL A 169 0.26 -3.54 21.88
CA VAL A 169 -0.74 -3.42 22.94
C VAL A 169 -2.12 -3.50 22.30
N GLU A 170 -2.93 -4.47 22.73
CA GLU A 170 -4.29 -4.63 22.20
C GLU A 170 -5.16 -3.40 22.52
N ARG A 171 -5.87 -2.93 21.49
CA ARG A 171 -6.78 -1.79 21.57
C ARG A 171 -8.01 -2.07 20.70
N PRO A 172 -9.16 -1.44 20.99
CA PRO A 172 -10.33 -1.52 20.11
C PRO A 172 -9.99 -0.94 18.74
N ILE A 173 -10.37 -1.65 17.67
CA ILE A 173 -10.08 -1.27 16.27
C ILE A 173 -10.51 0.16 15.93
N ARG A 174 -11.62 0.61 16.51
CA ARG A 174 -12.15 1.96 16.33
C ARG A 174 -11.21 3.03 16.89
N GLU A 175 -10.59 2.80 18.04
CA GLU A 175 -9.67 3.75 18.67
C GLU A 175 -8.38 3.85 17.85
N SER A 176 -7.82 2.71 17.42
CA SER A 176 -6.65 2.67 16.54
C SER A 176 -6.94 3.38 15.20
N ALA A 177 -8.13 3.19 14.63
CA ALA A 177 -8.55 3.88 13.41
C ALA A 177 -8.73 5.40 13.58
N LEU A 178 -9.30 5.85 14.70
CA LEU A 178 -9.43 7.27 15.03
C LEU A 178 -8.04 7.92 15.15
N ASP A 179 -7.14 7.32 15.92
CA ASP A 179 -5.76 7.81 16.06
C ASP A 179 -5.04 7.86 14.71
N MET A 180 -5.26 6.87 13.83
CA MET A 180 -4.66 6.82 12.51
C MET A 180 -5.12 7.98 11.60
N VAL A 181 -6.38 8.39 11.72
CA VAL A 181 -6.92 9.56 10.99
C VAL A 181 -6.49 10.87 11.64
N GLU A 182 -6.70 11.01 12.95
CA GLU A 182 -6.55 12.29 13.66
C GLU A 182 -5.09 12.63 13.94
N ARG A 183 -4.29 11.64 14.34
CA ARG A 183 -2.88 11.80 14.71
C ARG A 183 -1.95 11.35 13.60
N GLY A 184 -2.30 10.25 12.93
CA GLY A 184 -1.55 9.70 11.80
C GLY A 184 -1.75 10.44 10.48
N MET A 185 -2.81 11.25 10.37
CA MET A 185 -3.19 11.97 9.15
C MET A 185 -3.44 11.06 7.93
N ALA A 186 -3.89 9.81 8.16
CA ALA A 186 -4.28 8.89 7.08
C ALA A 186 -5.38 9.49 6.22
N ASP A 187 -5.32 9.30 4.91
CA ASP A 187 -6.31 9.76 3.94
C ASP A 187 -7.44 8.76 3.70
N ALA A 188 -7.14 7.48 3.82
CA ALA A 188 -8.11 6.40 3.84
C ALA A 188 -7.64 5.32 4.81
N LEU A 189 -8.57 4.52 5.29
CA LEU A 189 -8.31 3.35 6.12
C LEU A 189 -8.51 2.09 5.28
N ILE A 190 -7.63 1.12 5.43
CA ILE A 190 -7.77 -0.21 4.84
C ILE A 190 -8.01 -1.19 5.98
N VAL A 191 -9.07 -1.98 5.86
CA VAL A 191 -9.41 -3.01 6.84
C VAL A 191 -9.23 -4.36 6.17
N THR A 192 -8.40 -5.21 6.77
CA THR A 192 -8.15 -6.58 6.31
C THR A 192 -8.57 -7.55 7.39
N GLY A 193 -8.89 -8.79 7.03
CA GLY A 193 -8.93 -9.84 8.05
C GLY A 193 -7.51 -10.26 8.49
N PRO A 194 -7.41 -11.20 9.43
CA PRO A 194 -6.16 -11.48 10.15
C PRO A 194 -5.07 -12.12 9.27
N ARG A 195 -5.47 -12.79 8.18
CA ARG A 195 -4.58 -13.47 7.23
C ARG A 195 -5.07 -13.28 5.80
N THR A 196 -4.15 -13.43 4.84
CA THR A 196 -4.50 -13.51 3.42
C THR A 196 -5.55 -14.60 3.18
N GLY A 197 -6.63 -14.31 2.47
CA GLY A 197 -7.76 -15.21 2.26
C GLY A 197 -8.77 -15.30 3.41
N SER A 198 -8.64 -14.49 4.46
CA SER A 198 -9.67 -14.31 5.50
C SER A 198 -10.26 -12.88 5.51
N PRO A 199 -11.56 -12.68 5.22
CA PRO A 199 -12.18 -11.34 5.19
C PRO A 199 -12.25 -10.69 6.59
N PRO A 200 -12.35 -9.35 6.67
CA PRO A 200 -12.58 -8.67 7.95
C PRO A 200 -13.94 -9.05 8.54
N SER A 201 -14.06 -8.99 9.87
CA SER A 201 -15.31 -9.34 10.54
C SER A 201 -16.38 -8.27 10.30
N ALA A 202 -17.66 -8.67 10.31
CA ALA A 202 -18.77 -7.72 10.23
C ALA A 202 -18.78 -6.75 11.43
N GLU A 203 -18.21 -7.13 12.56
CA GLU A 203 -18.07 -6.29 13.75
C GLU A 203 -17.04 -5.19 13.52
N ASP A 204 -15.87 -5.52 12.93
CA ASP A 204 -14.85 -4.55 12.55
C ASP A 204 -15.41 -3.51 11.57
N LEU A 205 -16.12 -3.97 10.53
CA LEU A 205 -16.74 -3.08 9.54
C LEU A 205 -17.79 -2.16 10.18
N LYS A 206 -18.59 -2.68 11.12
CA LYS A 206 -19.55 -1.85 11.88
C LYS A 206 -18.84 -0.84 12.78
N ALA A 207 -17.75 -1.24 13.44
CA ALA A 207 -16.99 -0.38 14.34
C ALA A 207 -16.33 0.79 13.61
N LEU A 208 -15.98 0.60 12.33
CA LEU A 208 -15.34 1.61 11.48
C LEU A 208 -16.33 2.43 10.64
N LYS A 209 -17.62 2.09 10.68
CA LYS A 209 -18.67 2.84 9.99
C LYS A 209 -18.68 4.31 10.46
N GLY A 210 -18.77 5.22 9.50
CA GLY A 210 -18.80 6.67 9.76
C GLY A 210 -17.43 7.30 10.03
N LEU A 211 -16.34 6.52 10.01
CA LEU A 211 -14.98 7.07 9.96
C LEU A 211 -14.64 7.54 8.53
N LYS A 212 -13.43 8.07 8.35
CA LYS A 212 -12.89 8.48 7.04
C LYS A 212 -12.95 7.32 6.04
N GLU A 213 -12.90 7.61 4.73
CA GLU A 213 -13.00 6.64 3.63
C GLU A 213 -12.38 5.27 3.96
N VAL A 214 -13.21 4.23 4.05
CA VAL A 214 -12.80 2.86 4.45
C VAL A 214 -12.82 1.95 3.23
N LEU A 215 -11.67 1.36 2.93
CA LEU A 215 -11.48 0.34 1.91
C LEU A 215 -11.39 -1.05 2.57
N ILE A 216 -11.96 -2.05 1.91
CA ILE A 216 -11.83 -3.45 2.32
C ILE A 216 -10.65 -4.04 1.57
N GLY A 217 -9.58 -4.38 2.28
CA GLY A 217 -8.43 -5.05 1.69
C GLY A 217 -8.70 -6.54 1.49
N SER A 218 -7.93 -7.16 0.59
CA SER A 218 -7.96 -8.62 0.40
C SER A 218 -7.52 -9.34 1.68
N GLY A 219 -8.53 -9.76 2.42
CA GLY A 219 -8.53 -11.01 3.12
C GLY A 219 -8.81 -12.12 2.15
#